data_AF-A0A7X0C764-F1
#
_entry.id   AF-A0A7X0C764-F1
#
_cell.length_a   1.000
_cell.length_b   1.000
_cell.length_c   1.000
_cell.angle_alpha   90.00
_cell.angle_beta   90.00
_cell.angle_gamma   90.00
#
_symmetry.space_group_name_H-M   'P 1'
#
loop_
_entity.id
_entity.type
_entity.pdbx_description
1 polymer ?
#
loop_
_entity_poly.entity_id
_entity_poly.type
_entity_poly.pdbx_seq_one_letter_code
_entity_poly.pdbx_strand_id
1 'polypeptide(L)'
;MYEIAHRTLTLRGEPLSEVVVTVGLPTEDAAGEWSCPYRIDGLAGWEHERKVTGVDAMEALENVLDVVRAALARSHEAREGLLSWDDELPGRRRHTVYLTRDPGQDAAYLAMKHEIAPGEAVRQVVADGVSLDFGASGELLGLELRRASKRLPSEMRL
;
A
#
# COMPACT_ATOMS: atom_id res chain seq x y z
N MET A 1 -23.36 4.54 9.08
CA MET A 1 -22.53 4.28 7.88
C MET A 1 -22.93 2.99 7.16
N TYR A 2 -22.95 2.98 5.82
CA TYR A 2 -22.95 1.73 5.02
C TYR A 2 -21.50 1.34 4.74
N GLU A 3 -21.06 0.17 5.19
CA GLU A 3 -19.66 -0.26 5.10
C GLU A 3 -19.32 -0.79 3.69
N ILE A 4 -18.14 -0.43 3.18
CA ILE A 4 -17.60 -1.00 1.92
C ILE A 4 -16.27 -1.73 2.13
N ALA A 5 -15.56 -1.45 3.22
CA ALA A 5 -14.34 -2.14 3.59
C ALA A 5 -14.10 -2.05 5.10
N HIS A 6 -13.47 -3.07 5.66
CA HIS A 6 -12.86 -3.00 6.98
C HIS A 6 -11.53 -3.74 7.00
N ARG A 7 -10.72 -3.46 8.03
CA ARG A 7 -9.47 -4.18 8.29
C ARG A 7 -9.18 -4.21 9.79
N THR A 8 -8.75 -5.37 10.26
CA THR A 8 -8.36 -5.59 11.65
C THR A 8 -6.83 -5.60 11.76
N LEU A 9 -6.31 -4.93 12.77
CA LEU A 9 -4.92 -4.95 13.20
C LEU A 9 -4.86 -5.57 14.60
N THR A 10 -3.85 -6.38 14.88
CA THR A 10 -3.57 -6.82 16.25
C THR A 10 -2.89 -5.68 17.01
N LEU A 11 -3.42 -5.40 18.21
CA LEU A 11 -2.79 -4.56 19.21
C LEU A 11 -2.16 -5.46 20.28
N ARG A 12 -0.83 -5.50 20.29
CA ARG A 12 -0.05 -6.26 21.26
C ARG A 12 -0.15 -5.59 22.63
N GLY A 13 -0.68 -6.34 23.58
CA GLY A 13 -0.85 -5.92 24.97
C GLY A 13 -1.21 -7.13 25.83
N GLU A 14 -1.38 -6.90 27.13
CA GLU A 14 -1.93 -7.89 28.06
C GLU A 14 -3.24 -7.34 28.64
N PRO A 15 -4.42 -7.82 28.18
CA PRO A 15 -4.64 -8.84 27.16
C PRO A 15 -4.40 -8.33 25.72
N LEU A 16 -4.21 -9.28 24.79
CA LEU A 16 -4.19 -8.98 23.35
C LEU A 16 -5.54 -8.39 22.94
N SER A 17 -5.52 -7.37 22.09
CA SER A 17 -6.73 -6.70 21.62
C SER A 17 -6.62 -6.38 20.13
N GLU A 18 -7.70 -5.87 19.53
CA GLU A 18 -7.81 -5.59 18.11
C GLU A 18 -8.08 -4.11 17.87
N VAL A 19 -7.52 -3.60 16.77
CA VAL A 19 -7.88 -2.30 16.19
C VAL A 19 -8.60 -2.54 14.88
N VAL A 20 -9.85 -2.08 14.78
CA VAL A 20 -10.68 -2.28 13.60
C VAL A 20 -10.87 -0.95 12.89
N VAL A 21 -10.38 -0.89 11.65
CA VAL A 21 -10.61 0.23 10.74
C VAL A 21 -11.78 -0.12 9.85
N THR A 22 -12.78 0.75 9.78
CA THR A 22 -13.95 0.61 8.90
C THR A 22 -14.02 1.81 7.96
N VAL A 23 -14.26 1.57 6.68
CA VAL A 23 -14.48 2.59 5.64
C VAL A 23 -15.87 2.37 5.05
N GLY A 24 -16.65 3.43 5.01
CA GLY A 24 -17.99 3.41 4.46
C GLY A 24 -18.07 3.90 3.02
N LEU A 25 -19.26 3.74 2.45
CA LEU A 25 -19.59 4.20 1.12
C LEU A 25 -19.52 5.74 1.06
N PRO A 26 -18.77 6.33 0.12
CA PRO A 26 -18.85 7.76 -0.15
C PRO A 26 -20.27 8.17 -0.55
N THR A 27 -20.77 9.25 0.04
CA THR A 27 -22.10 9.78 -0.22
C THR A 27 -22.05 11.26 -0.50
N GLU A 28 -22.79 11.68 -1.50
CA GLU A 28 -23.09 13.09 -1.78
C GLU A 28 -24.22 13.57 -0.87
N ASP A 29 -24.07 14.74 -0.27
CA ASP A 29 -25.13 15.39 0.50
C ASP A 29 -26.04 16.27 -0.36
N ALA A 30 -27.06 16.87 0.26
CA ALA A 30 -28.02 17.71 -0.45
C ALA A 30 -27.41 19.00 -1.05
N ALA A 31 -26.20 19.39 -0.63
CA ALA A 31 -25.46 20.53 -1.17
C ALA A 31 -24.51 20.13 -2.31
N GLY A 32 -24.45 18.84 -2.66
CA GLY A 32 -23.50 18.31 -3.64
C GLY A 32 -22.10 18.09 -3.09
N GLU A 33 -21.91 18.11 -1.76
CA GLU A 33 -20.61 17.85 -1.15
C GLU A 33 -20.45 16.34 -0.93
N TRP A 34 -19.35 15.78 -1.44
CA TRP A 34 -19.02 14.38 -1.24
C TRP A 34 -18.32 14.19 0.09
N SER A 35 -18.76 13.18 0.84
CA SER A 35 -18.07 12.77 2.06
C SER A 35 -17.99 11.25 2.18
N CYS A 36 -16.86 10.79 2.68
CA CYS A 36 -16.62 9.37 2.95
C CYS A 36 -16.49 9.17 4.46
N PRO A 37 -17.38 8.37 5.08
CA PRO A 37 -17.33 8.07 6.50
C PRO A 37 -16.33 6.95 6.81
N TYR A 38 -15.70 7.01 7.99
CA TYR A 38 -14.78 5.99 8.48
C TYR A 38 -14.83 5.90 10.01
N ARG A 39 -14.36 4.80 10.57
CA ARG A 39 -14.24 4.58 12.02
C ARG A 39 -12.99 3.78 12.34
N ILE A 40 -12.38 4.05 13.49
CA ILE A 40 -11.22 3.32 13.99
C ILE A 40 -11.51 2.92 15.44
N ASP A 41 -11.89 1.67 15.65
CA ASP A 41 -12.19 1.12 16.97
C ASP A 41 -10.93 0.49 17.58
N GLY A 42 -10.76 0.58 18.90
CA GLY A 42 -9.62 -0.02 19.61
C GLY A 42 -8.39 0.88 19.77
N LEU A 43 -8.44 2.12 19.28
CA LEU A 43 -7.41 3.14 19.53
C LEU A 43 -7.96 4.28 20.37
N ALA A 44 -7.28 4.61 21.46
CA ALA A 44 -7.73 5.63 22.41
C ALA A 44 -7.95 6.98 21.72
N GLY A 45 -9.18 7.50 21.79
CA GLY A 45 -9.58 8.79 21.22
C GLY A 45 -10.01 8.74 19.76
N TRP A 46 -10.08 7.55 19.17
CA TRP A 46 -10.46 7.33 17.77
C TRP A 46 -11.79 6.59 17.59
N GLU A 47 -12.42 6.15 18.68
CA GLU A 47 -13.60 5.25 18.72
C GLU A 47 -14.93 5.93 18.34
N HIS A 48 -14.91 6.78 17.31
CA HIS A 48 -16.06 7.53 16.83
C HIS A 48 -16.13 7.49 15.31
N GLU A 49 -17.34 7.48 14.77
CA GLU A 49 -17.56 7.69 13.35
C GLU A 49 -17.12 9.11 12.96
N ARG A 50 -16.27 9.20 11.95
CA ARG A 50 -15.74 10.43 11.37
C ARG A 50 -16.03 10.42 9.87
N LYS A 51 -15.92 11.57 9.21
CA LYS A 51 -16.00 11.66 7.76
C LYS A 51 -14.96 12.65 7.22
N VAL A 52 -14.51 12.41 6.00
CA VAL A 52 -13.67 13.35 5.25
C VAL A 52 -14.40 13.74 3.97
N THR A 53 -14.30 15.01 3.59
CA THR A 53 -14.93 15.53 2.37
C THR A 53 -13.96 15.48 1.19
N GLY A 54 -14.51 15.54 -0.02
CA GLY A 54 -13.78 15.61 -1.28
C GLY A 54 -14.61 16.29 -2.36
N VAL A 55 -13.99 16.67 -3.47
CA VAL A 55 -14.68 17.23 -4.64
C VAL A 55 -15.57 16.17 -5.29
N ASP A 56 -15.15 14.90 -5.24
CA ASP A 56 -15.92 13.77 -5.71
C ASP A 56 -15.81 12.55 -4.77
N ALA A 57 -16.54 11.49 -5.11
CA ALA A 57 -16.58 10.23 -4.37
C ALA A 57 -15.20 9.58 -4.22
N MET A 58 -14.35 9.68 -5.23
CA MET A 58 -13.03 9.04 -5.26
C MET A 58 -12.07 9.82 -4.37
N GLU A 59 -12.02 11.14 -4.50
CA GLU A 59 -11.17 11.98 -3.66
C GLU A 59 -11.57 11.87 -2.18
N ALA A 60 -12.88 11.84 -1.86
CA ALA A 60 -13.34 11.62 -0.49
C ALA A 60 -12.85 10.27 0.07
N LEU A 61 -12.84 9.22 -0.75
CA LEU A 61 -12.33 7.91 -0.38
C LEU A 61 -10.79 7.90 -0.20
N GLU A 62 -10.04 8.47 -1.14
CA GLU A 62 -8.58 8.61 -1.05
C GLU A 62 -8.17 9.39 0.20
N ASN A 63 -8.85 10.50 0.49
CA ASN A 63 -8.64 11.29 1.68
C ASN A 63 -8.89 10.49 2.97
N VAL A 64 -9.92 9.62 3.00
CA VAL A 64 -10.13 8.70 4.11
C VAL A 64 -8.95 7.74 4.28
N LEU A 65 -8.44 7.15 3.19
CA LEU A 65 -7.30 6.23 3.26
C LEU A 65 -6.04 6.93 3.79
N ASP A 66 -5.79 8.17 3.39
CA ASP A 66 -4.68 8.97 3.87
C ASP A 66 -4.84 9.35 5.35
N VAL A 67 -6.03 9.78 5.77
CA VAL A 67 -6.32 10.12 7.18
C VAL A 67 -6.19 8.88 8.07
N VAL A 68 -6.74 7.74 7.66
CA VAL A 68 -6.59 6.47 8.38
C VAL A 68 -5.12 6.09 8.51
N ARG A 69 -4.35 6.17 7.42
CA ARG A 69 -2.91 5.86 7.44
C ARG A 69 -2.17 6.79 8.41
N ALA A 70 -2.47 8.09 8.38
CA ALA A 70 -1.86 9.07 9.27
C ALA A 70 -2.26 8.85 10.74
N ALA A 71 -3.53 8.50 10.99
CA ALA A 71 -4.06 8.20 12.32
C ALA A 71 -3.34 7.00 12.95
N LEU A 72 -3.28 5.88 12.20
CA LEU A 72 -2.58 4.68 12.64
C LEU A 72 -1.09 4.95 12.87
N ALA A 73 -0.40 5.60 11.92
CA ALA A 73 1.03 5.87 12.04
C ALA A 73 1.41 6.83 13.19
N ARG A 74 0.47 7.70 13.60
CA ARG A 74 0.69 8.67 14.69
C ARG A 74 0.11 8.22 16.03
N SER A 75 -0.59 7.09 16.07
CA SER A 75 -1.08 6.49 17.32
C SER A 75 0.08 6.19 18.27
N HIS A 76 -0.21 6.21 19.57
CA HIS A 76 0.78 5.85 20.59
C HIS A 76 1.23 4.40 20.39
N GLU A 77 0.26 3.52 20.14
CA GLU A 77 0.41 2.10 19.91
C GLU A 77 1.33 1.79 18.72
N ALA A 78 1.22 2.52 17.60
CA ALA A 78 2.17 2.38 16.49
C ALA A 78 3.59 2.83 16.87
N ARG A 79 3.74 3.92 17.61
CA ARG A 79 5.06 4.45 18.02
C ARG A 79 5.78 3.52 18.97
N GLU A 80 5.03 2.83 19.83
CA GLU A 80 5.53 1.79 20.74
C GLU A 80 5.70 0.43 20.04
N GLY A 81 5.41 0.32 18.74
CA GLY A 81 5.56 -0.93 17.97
C GLY A 81 4.56 -2.02 18.36
N LEU A 82 3.42 -1.64 18.95
CA LEU A 82 2.38 -2.55 19.44
C LEU A 82 1.35 -2.91 18.37
N LEU A 83 1.18 -2.07 17.34
CA LEU A 83 0.29 -2.37 16.22
C LEU A 83 0.96 -3.30 15.21
N SER A 84 0.30 -4.42 14.96
CA SER A 84 0.66 -5.41 13.96
C SER A 84 -0.47 -5.53 12.94
N TRP A 85 -0.11 -5.53 11.66
CA TRP A 85 -1.05 -5.91 10.61
C TRP A 85 -1.13 -7.42 10.63
N ASP A 86 -2.28 -8.01 10.96
CA ASP A 86 -2.48 -9.48 10.98
C ASP A 86 -2.48 -10.14 9.59
N ASP A 87 -1.99 -9.42 8.57
CA ASP A 87 -1.57 -10.00 7.29
C ASP A 87 -0.11 -10.51 7.34
N GLU A 88 0.40 -10.89 8.51
CA GLU A 88 1.34 -12.02 8.57
C GLU A 88 0.55 -13.32 8.43
N LEU A 89 -0.05 -13.54 7.25
CA LEU A 89 -0.20 -14.90 6.77
C LEU A 89 1.19 -15.56 6.95
N PRO A 90 1.30 -16.75 7.56
CA PRO A 90 2.58 -17.46 7.64
C PRO A 90 3.02 -17.76 6.21
N GLY A 91 3.84 -16.88 5.62
CA GLY A 91 4.19 -17.00 4.21
C GLY A 91 4.44 -15.71 3.43
N ARG A 92 4.19 -14.49 3.96
CA ARG A 92 4.70 -13.28 3.29
C ARG A 92 6.21 -13.18 3.52
N ARG A 93 6.97 -13.99 2.78
CA ARG A 93 8.42 -13.90 2.69
C ARG A 93 8.75 -12.44 2.40
N ARG A 94 9.65 -11.85 3.18
CA ARG A 94 10.40 -10.70 2.68
C ARG A 94 11.01 -11.15 1.36
N HIS A 95 10.49 -10.64 0.26
CA HIS A 95 11.06 -10.92 -1.05
C HIS A 95 12.26 -9.99 -1.19
N THR A 96 13.45 -10.57 -1.12
CA THR A 96 14.65 -9.87 -1.55
C THR A 96 14.51 -9.59 -3.03
N VAL A 97 14.51 -8.31 -3.39
CA VAL A 97 14.61 -7.87 -4.77
C VAL A 97 16.02 -7.33 -4.99
N TYR A 98 16.55 -7.56 -6.18
CA TYR A 98 17.88 -7.12 -6.58
C TYR A 98 17.72 -5.95 -7.53
N LEU A 99 18.35 -4.83 -7.21
CA LEU A 99 18.34 -3.62 -8.02
C LEU A 99 19.63 -3.54 -8.83
N THR A 100 19.51 -3.44 -10.14
CA THR A 100 20.60 -3.09 -11.05
C THR A 100 20.26 -1.78 -11.74
N ARG A 101 21.21 -0.84 -11.80
CA ARG A 101 21.01 0.46 -12.44
C ARG A 101 21.90 0.59 -13.65
N ASP A 102 21.37 1.21 -14.71
CA ASP A 102 22.13 1.72 -15.83
C ASP A 102 21.94 3.25 -15.90
N PRO A 103 22.86 4.03 -15.29
CA PRO A 103 22.80 5.48 -15.34
C PRO A 103 22.95 6.04 -16.76
N GLY A 104 23.62 5.32 -17.66
CA GLY A 104 23.80 5.75 -19.05
C GLY A 104 22.49 5.76 -19.84
N GLN A 105 21.56 4.87 -19.47
CA GLN A 105 20.23 4.75 -20.07
C GLN A 105 19.11 5.38 -19.22
N ASP A 106 19.43 5.94 -18.05
CA ASP A 106 18.46 6.35 -17.01
C ASP A 106 17.42 5.25 -16.74
N ALA A 107 17.91 4.02 -16.60
CA ALA A 107 17.11 2.82 -16.42
C ALA A 107 17.49 2.06 -15.15
N ALA A 108 16.54 1.30 -14.62
CA ALA A 108 16.76 0.43 -13.48
C ALA A 108 15.96 -0.86 -13.63
N TYR A 109 16.57 -1.96 -13.23
CA TYR A 109 15.95 -3.28 -13.22
C TYR A 109 15.79 -3.76 -11.79
N LEU A 110 14.57 -4.14 -11.40
CA LEU A 110 14.29 -4.79 -10.14
C LEU A 110 13.97 -6.26 -10.41
N ALA A 111 14.87 -7.16 -10.02
CA ALA A 111 14.73 -8.59 -10.20
C ALA A 111 14.25 -9.29 -8.91
N MET A 112 13.38 -10.29 -9.06
CA MET A 112 12.90 -11.13 -7.95
C MET A 112 13.93 -12.19 -7.52
N LYS A 113 15.03 -12.33 -8.28
CA LYS A 113 16.18 -13.21 -8.01
C LYS A 113 17.46 -12.57 -8.49
N HIS A 114 18.61 -13.07 -8.03
CA HIS A 114 19.90 -12.42 -8.26
C HIS A 114 20.29 -12.33 -9.75
N GLU A 115 19.96 -13.37 -10.51
CA GLU A 115 20.24 -13.45 -11.95
C GLU A 115 19.03 -14.03 -12.68
N ILE A 116 18.64 -13.38 -13.78
CA ILE A 116 17.69 -13.92 -14.76
C ILE A 116 18.50 -14.39 -15.95
N ALA A 117 18.46 -15.69 -16.22
CA ALA A 117 19.21 -16.29 -17.31
C ALA A 117 18.56 -15.95 -18.67
N PRO A 118 19.34 -15.88 -19.76
CA PRO A 118 18.80 -15.69 -21.10
C PRO A 118 17.71 -16.71 -21.43
N GLY A 119 16.56 -16.22 -21.90
CA GLY A 119 15.41 -17.06 -22.26
C GLY A 119 14.45 -17.42 -21.12
N GLU A 120 14.72 -17.00 -19.88
CA GLU A 120 13.76 -17.20 -18.77
C GLU A 120 12.58 -16.23 -18.84
N ALA A 121 12.81 -14.98 -19.26
CA ALA A 121 11.74 -14.04 -19.54
C ALA A 121 11.10 -14.40 -20.89
N VAL A 122 10.00 -15.14 -20.85
CA VAL A 122 9.31 -15.61 -22.07
C VAL A 122 8.14 -14.71 -22.47
N ARG A 123 7.68 -13.84 -21.57
CA ARG A 123 6.60 -12.88 -21.84
C ARG A 123 6.92 -11.54 -21.21
N GLN A 124 6.72 -10.48 -21.99
CA GLN A 124 6.93 -9.10 -21.58
C GLN A 124 5.62 -8.31 -21.68
N VAL A 125 5.34 -7.47 -20.69
CA VAL A 125 4.20 -6.53 -20.70
C VAL A 125 4.74 -5.13 -20.45
N VAL A 126 4.45 -4.20 -21.35
CA VAL A 126 4.87 -2.80 -21.22
C VAL A 126 3.67 -1.95 -20.87
N ALA A 127 3.74 -1.23 -19.75
CA ALA A 127 2.72 -0.29 -19.30
C ALA A 127 3.38 0.94 -18.67
N ASP A 128 2.98 2.14 -19.11
CA ASP A 128 3.41 3.42 -18.56
C ASP A 128 4.92 3.55 -18.33
N GLY A 129 5.75 3.07 -19.27
CA GLY A 129 7.21 3.14 -19.17
C GLY A 129 7.84 2.19 -18.14
N VAL A 130 7.06 1.19 -17.69
CA VAL A 130 7.54 0.01 -16.97
C VAL A 130 7.42 -1.19 -17.90
N SER A 131 8.46 -2.00 -17.97
CA SER A 131 8.39 -3.34 -18.54
C SER A 131 8.31 -4.37 -17.42
N LEU A 132 7.36 -5.29 -17.50
CA LEU A 132 7.22 -6.44 -16.61
C LEU A 132 7.65 -7.71 -17.36
N ASP A 133 8.61 -8.43 -16.79
CA ASP A 133 9.13 -9.67 -17.37
C ASP A 133 8.59 -10.88 -16.62
N PHE A 134 7.97 -11.79 -17.36
CA PHE A 134 7.34 -12.99 -16.82
C PHE A 134 8.01 -14.27 -17.30
N GLY A 135 8.11 -15.23 -16.38
CA GLY A 135 8.58 -16.58 -16.66
C GLY A 135 7.51 -17.47 -17.30
N ALA A 136 7.91 -18.69 -17.64
CA ALA A 136 7.05 -19.63 -18.35
C ALA A 136 5.82 -20.09 -17.57
N SER A 137 5.87 -20.04 -16.24
CA SER A 137 4.70 -20.34 -15.39
C SER A 137 3.84 -19.10 -15.08
N GLY A 138 4.16 -17.95 -15.70
CA GLY A 138 3.43 -16.69 -15.50
C GLY A 138 3.85 -15.92 -14.25
N GLU A 139 4.90 -16.34 -13.57
CA GLU A 139 5.51 -15.66 -12.44
C GLU A 139 6.25 -14.39 -12.89
N LEU A 140 6.22 -13.34 -12.07
CA LEU A 140 7.02 -12.14 -12.32
C LEU A 140 8.48 -12.42 -11.98
N LEU A 141 9.38 -12.24 -12.95
CA LEU A 141 10.82 -12.39 -12.76
C LEU A 141 11.49 -11.07 -12.42
N GLY A 142 10.98 -9.97 -12.97
CA GLY A 142 11.49 -8.64 -12.71
C GLY A 142 10.74 -7.56 -13.47
N LEU A 143 11.17 -6.33 -13.26
CA LEU A 143 10.64 -5.18 -13.99
C LEU A 143 11.73 -4.15 -14.30
N GLU A 144 11.64 -3.58 -15.50
CA GLU A 144 12.48 -2.48 -15.96
C GLU A 144 11.73 -1.16 -15.82
N LEU A 145 12.37 -0.19 -15.18
CA LEU A 145 11.90 1.19 -15.05
C LEU A 145 12.71 2.07 -15.99
N ARG A 146 12.03 2.77 -16.91
CA ARG A 146 12.61 3.91 -17.61
C ARG A 146 12.48 5.18 -16.79
N ARG A 147 13.40 6.13 -16.98
CA ARG A 147 13.49 7.36 -16.17
C ARG A 147 13.66 7.02 -14.69
N ALA A 148 14.55 6.07 -14.40
CA ALA A 148 14.75 5.52 -13.06
C ALA A 148 15.10 6.60 -12.03
N SER A 149 15.84 7.64 -12.44
CA SER A 149 16.14 8.82 -11.62
C SER A 149 14.90 9.52 -11.05
N LYS A 150 13.76 9.47 -11.75
CA LYS A 150 12.49 10.06 -11.32
C LYS A 150 11.57 9.08 -10.60
N ARG A 151 11.71 7.78 -10.87
CA ARG A 151 10.77 6.75 -10.39
C ARG A 151 11.25 6.01 -9.15
N LEU A 152 12.55 5.82 -9.01
CA LEU A 152 13.11 5.18 -7.81
C LEU A 152 12.98 6.12 -6.60
N PRO A 153 12.73 5.60 -5.40
CA PRO A 153 12.92 6.36 -4.15
C PRO A 153 14.35 6.87 -4.03
N SER A 154 14.56 8.00 -3.37
CA SER A 154 15.89 8.63 -3.20
C SER A 154 16.94 7.68 -2.64
N GLU A 155 16.52 6.81 -1.72
CA GLU A 155 17.33 5.83 -1.01
C GLU A 155 17.86 4.74 -1.96
N MET A 156 17.20 4.54 -3.10
CA MET A 156 17.54 3.56 -4.13
C MET A 156 18.25 4.19 -5.34
N ARG A 157 18.50 5.51 -5.31
CA ARG A 157 19.22 6.26 -6.36
C ARG A 157 20.72 6.40 -6.11
N LEU A 158 21.24 5.77 -5.05
CA LEU A 158 22.67 5.75 -4.73
C LEU A 158 23.48 4.96 -5.78
#